data_AF-A0A936F4Y0-F1
#
_entry.id   AF-A0A936F4Y0-F1
#
_cell.length_a   1.000
_cell.length_b   1.000
_cell.length_c   1.000
_cell.angle_alpha   90.00
_cell.angle_beta   90.00
_cell.angle_gamma   90.00
#
_symmetry.space_group_name_H-M   'P 1'
#
loop_
_entity.id
_entity.type
_entity.pdbx_description
1 polymer ?
#
loop_
_entity_poly.entity_id
_entity_poly.type
_entity_poly.pdbx_seq_one_letter_code
_entity_poly.pdbx_strand_id
1 'polypeptide(L)' 'MPPGNARTKLPVKVIERTTAEACLAIAHKVQQARELAGDEAGSEAARQVARVIEEELLRVG' A
#
# COMPACT_ATOMS: atom_id res chain seq x y z
N MET A 1 -4.20 -34.98 28.34
CA MET A 1 -4.18 -34.29 27.02
C MET A 1 -3.95 -32.81 27.28
N PRO A 2 -2.99 -32.11 26.64
CA PRO A 2 -2.88 -30.67 26.82
C PRO A 2 -3.95 -29.94 25.98
N PRO A 3 -4.43 -28.77 26.45
CA PRO A 3 -5.48 -28.02 25.79
C PRO A 3 -4.94 -27.32 24.53
N GLY A 4 -5.71 -27.38 23.46
CA GLY A 4 -5.35 -26.92 22.13
C GLY A 4 -4.99 -25.44 22.06
N ASN A 5 -4.05 -25.14 21.15
CA ASN A 5 -3.71 -23.80 20.67
C ASN A 5 -4.95 -23.11 20.08
N ALA A 6 -5.74 -22.47 20.94
CA ALA A 6 -6.82 -21.61 20.52
C ALA A 6 -6.29 -20.19 20.32
N ARG A 7 -6.44 -19.70 19.09
CA ARG A 7 -6.25 -18.31 18.62
C ARG A 7 -4.83 -17.96 18.15
N THR A 8 -4.45 -18.53 17.01
CA THR A 8 -3.71 -17.74 16.02
C THR A 8 -4.61 -16.55 15.66
N LYS A 9 -4.38 -15.39 16.28
CA LYS A 9 -4.98 -14.13 15.81
C LYS A 9 -4.59 -14.03 14.33
N LEU A 10 -5.58 -13.84 13.45
CA LEU A 10 -5.33 -13.42 12.08
C LEU A 10 -4.28 -12.30 12.15
N PRO A 11 -3.18 -12.36 11.38
CA PRO A 11 -2.27 -11.23 11.32
C PRO A 11 -3.12 -10.07 10.83
N VAL A 12 -3.37 -9.11 11.72
CA VAL A 12 -3.76 -7.77 11.32
C VAL A 12 -2.73 -7.42 10.26
N LYS A 13 -3.16 -7.13 9.04
CA LYS A 13 -2.26 -6.72 7.96
C LYS A 13 -1.72 -5.34 8.35
N VAL A 14 -0.76 -5.33 9.27
CA VAL A 14 0.04 -4.15 9.60
C VAL A 14 0.97 -4.02 8.43
N ILE A 15 0.63 -3.14 7.50
CA ILE A 15 1.63 -2.70 6.53
C ILE A 15 2.66 -1.94 7.36
N GLU A 16 3.86 -2.51 7.46
CA GLU A 16 4.95 -1.82 8.13
C GLU A 16 5.12 -0.46 7.46
N ARG A 17 5.17 0.61 8.26
CA ARG A 17 5.23 2.00 7.78
C ARG A 17 6.32 2.20 6.71
N THR A 18 7.49 1.60 6.91
CA THR A 18 8.61 1.61 5.95
C THR A 18 8.24 0.97 4.61
N THR A 19 7.47 -0.12 4.62
CA THR A 19 6.97 -0.76 3.40
C THR A 19 5.96 0.12 2.68
N ALA A 20 5.06 0.76 3.43
CA ALA A 20 4.08 1.68 2.84
C ALA A 20 4.75 2.91 2.21
N GLU A 21 5.73 3.51 2.88
CA GLU A 21 6.53 4.62 2.37
C GLU A 21 7.28 4.24 1.08
N ALA A 22 7.84 3.03 1.02
CA ALA A 22 8.47 2.50 -0.20
C ALA A 22 7.45 2.33 -1.34
N CYS A 23 6.27 1.79 -1.05
CA CYS A 23 5.20 1.64 -2.05
C CYS A 23 4.69 2.99 -2.58
N LEU A 24 4.56 4.00 -1.72
CA LEU A 24 4.22 5.38 -2.13
C LEU A 24 5.29 5.97 -3.06
N ALA A 25 6.57 5.84 -2.68
CA ALA A 25 7.66 6.33 -3.51
C ALA A 25 7.69 5.66 -4.90
N ILE A 26 7.38 4.37 -4.98
CA ILE A 26 7.25 3.66 -6.25
C ILE A 26 6.04 4.16 -7.05
N ALA A 27 4.87 4.31 -6.41
CA ALA A 27 3.66 4.79 -7.07
C ALA A 27 3.87 6.19 -7.69
N HIS A 28 4.51 7.11 -6.98
CA HIS A 28 4.85 8.44 -7.51
C HIS A 28 5.85 8.38 -8.68
N LYS A 29 6.88 7.52 -8.59
CA LYS A 29 7.82 7.32 -9.70
C LYS A 29 7.13 6.77 -10.95
N VAL A 30 6.21 5.82 -10.77
CA VAL A 30 5.40 5.27 -11.87
C VAL A 30 4.49 6.36 -12.44
N GLN A 31 3.80 7.12 -11.60
CA GLN A 31 2.97 8.25 -12.04
C GLN A 31 3.77 9.21 -12.95
N GLN A 32 4.92 9.69 -12.47
CA GLN A 32 5.77 10.62 -13.21
C GLN A 32 6.29 10.01 -14.52
N ALA A 33 6.70 8.74 -14.51
CA ALA A 33 7.15 8.05 -15.72
C ALA A 33 6.04 7.93 -16.76
N ARG A 34 4.79 7.73 -16.33
CA ARG A 34 3.61 7.64 -17.20
C ARG A 34 3.21 8.99 -17.76
N GLU A 35 3.25 10.05 -16.95
CA GLU A 35 3.04 11.44 -17.42
C GLU A 35 4.05 11.81 -18.51
N LEU A 36 5.34 11.52 -18.30
CA LEU A 36 6.39 11.77 -19.28
C LEU A 36 6.21 10.95 -20.57
N ALA A 37 5.57 9.79 -20.49
CA ALA A 37 5.24 8.95 -21.64
C ALA A 37 3.94 9.38 -22.36
N GLY A 38 3.22 10.39 -21.85
CA GLY A 38 1.90 10.78 -22.36
C GLY A 38 0.77 9.79 -22.02
N ASP A 39 1.01 8.89 -21.07
CA ASP A 39 0.05 7.88 -20.60
C ASP A 39 -0.73 8.45 -19.39
N GLU A 40 -1.70 9.32 -19.68
CA GLU A 40 -2.53 9.97 -18.65
C GLU A 40 -3.33 8.95 -17.82
N ALA A 41 -3.85 7.90 -18.47
CA ALA A 41 -4.58 6.83 -17.78
C ALA A 41 -3.66 6.05 -16.83
N GLY A 42 -2.43 5.73 -17.25
CA GLY A 42 -1.43 5.10 -16.41
C GLY A 42 -0.96 5.98 -15.25
N SER A 43 -0.87 7.30 -15.46
CA SER A 43 -0.58 8.26 -14.39
C SER A 43 -1.69 8.28 -13.34
N GLU A 44 -2.94 8.45 -13.77
CA GLU A 44 -4.09 8.52 -12.84
C GLU A 44 -4.28 7.20 -12.08
N ALA A 45 -4.02 6.05 -12.72
CA ALA A 45 -4.01 4.76 -12.02
C ALA A 45 -2.94 4.69 -10.91
N ALA A 46 -1.72 5.15 -11.19
CA ALA A 46 -0.64 5.19 -10.19
C ALA A 46 -0.97 6.16 -9.03
N ARG A 47 -1.62 7.29 -9.34
CA ARG A 47 -2.11 8.24 -8.34
C ARG A 47 -3.18 7.63 -7.44
N GLN A 48 -4.14 6.88 -8.00
CA GLN A 48 -5.17 6.19 -7.21
C GLN A 48 -4.55 5.14 -6.28
N VAL A 49 -3.54 4.40 -6.75
CA VAL A 49 -2.80 3.44 -5.91
C VAL A 49 -2.12 4.14 -4.73
N ALA A 50 -1.45 5.27 -4.96
CA ALA A 50 -0.83 6.05 -3.88
C ALA A 50 -1.87 6.47 -2.82
N ARG A 51 -3.02 6.99 -3.27
CA ARG A 51 -4.11 7.40 -2.38
C ARG A 51 -4.65 6.26 -1.51
N VAL A 52 -4.83 5.06 -2.08
CA VAL A 52 -5.29 3.89 -1.31
C VAL A 52 -4.28 3.51 -0.23
N ILE A 53 -2.98 3.59 -0.53
CA ILE A 53 -1.94 3.30 0.45
C ILE A 53 -1.95 4.33 1.59
N GLU A 54 -2.14 5.61 1.29
CA GLU A 54 -2.28 6.67 2.29
C GLU A 54 -3.51 6.47 3.18
N GLU A 55 -4.66 6.14 2.59
CA GLU A 55 -5.90 5.87 3.31
C GLU A 55 -5.76 4.65 4.26
N GLU A 56 -5.10 3.59 3.81
CA GLU A 56 -4.81 2.42 4.65
C GLU A 56 -3.80 2.73 5.76
N LEU A 57 -2.78 3.56 5.50
CA LEU A 57 -1.84 4.03 6.53
C LEU A 57 -2.54 4.85 7.62
N LEU A 58 -3.43 5.78 7.23
CA LEU A 58 -4.19 6.62 8.15
C LEU A 58 -5.20 5.83 8.98
N ARG A 59 -5.68 4.69 8.48
CA ARG A 59 -6.62 3.81 9.18
C ARG A 59 -5.94 2.95 10.26
N VAL A 60 -4.63 2.76 10.16
CA VAL A 60 -3.82 1.91 11.05
C VAL A 60 -3.03 2.73 12.10
N GLY A 61 -2.81 4.04 11.85
CA GLY A 61 -2.18 4.98 12.80
C GLY A 61 -3.15 5.54 13.84
#